data_AF-A0A937SCR6-F1
#
_entry.id   AF-A0A937SCR6-F1
#
_cell.length_a   1.000
_cell.length_b   1.000
_cell.length_c   1.000
_cell.angle_alpha   90.00
_cell.angle_beta   90.00
_cell.angle_gamma   90.00
#
_symmetry.space_group_name_H-M   'P 1'
#
loop_
_entity.id
_entity.type
_entity.pdbx_description
1 polymer ?
#
loop_
_entity_poly.entity_id
_entity_poly.type
_entity_poly.pdbx_seq_one_letter_code
_entity_poly.pdbx_strand_id
1 'polypeptide(L)'
;MKYKINNYIKDIKVYHELVARKLMLAQRQLRRATTIEKHQQIGILVRDSWIEFTRKLFSLNLLPVGTTPPGTADVKTMLSYIFGQWPNCSEKLKKQCEILLALANEIQHRTSIDEISTEWCVVNTAMAMALLLELDSQSNQFANRRYYQCPNCGSPSLSVTKDREVDYDGPGPEFENWECNDCDWEHFIYLG
;
A
#
# COMPACT_ATOMS: atom_id res chain seq x y z
N MET A 1 -9.99 9.45 21.71
CA MET A 1 -10.05 10.00 20.34
C MET A 1 -11.22 9.37 19.58
N LYS A 2 -12.47 9.72 19.93
CA LYS A 2 -13.65 9.09 19.33
C LYS A 2 -13.86 9.59 17.88
N TYR A 3 -13.45 8.77 16.91
CA TYR A 3 -13.91 8.76 15.49
C TYR A 3 -13.18 9.61 14.44
N LYS A 4 -11.86 9.43 14.26
CA LYS A 4 -11.16 9.83 13.01
C LYS A 4 -10.73 8.67 12.09
N ILE A 5 -10.80 7.42 12.56
CA ILE A 5 -10.35 6.25 11.78
C ILE A 5 -11.20 5.94 10.54
N ASN A 6 -12.48 6.31 10.54
CA ASN A 6 -13.38 6.00 9.42
C ASN A 6 -12.93 6.68 8.10
N ASN A 7 -12.29 7.84 8.18
CA ASN A 7 -11.79 8.53 7.00
C ASN A 7 -10.60 7.76 6.41
N TYR A 8 -9.61 7.42 7.22
CA TYR A 8 -8.46 6.60 6.78
C TYR A 8 -8.90 5.27 6.17
N ILE A 9 -9.89 4.59 6.78
CA ILE A 9 -10.43 3.34 6.24
C ILE A 9 -11.09 3.56 4.87
N LYS A 10 -11.80 4.68 4.67
CA LYS A 10 -12.40 5.00 3.36
C LYS A 10 -11.31 5.20 2.30
N ASP A 11 -10.25 5.92 2.64
CA ASP A 11 -9.13 6.16 1.73
C ASP A 11 -8.45 4.84 1.35
N ILE A 12 -8.20 3.97 2.33
CA ILE A 12 -7.67 2.62 2.10
C ILE A 12 -8.61 1.80 1.23
N LYS A 13 -9.93 1.91 1.41
CA LYS A 13 -10.92 1.09 0.68
C LYS A 13 -10.82 1.29 -0.83
N VAL A 14 -10.49 2.49 -1.30
CA VAL A 14 -10.36 2.81 -2.72
C VAL A 14 -9.33 1.91 -3.41
N TYR A 15 -8.24 1.59 -2.71
CA TYR A 15 -7.10 0.85 -3.26
C TYR A 15 -7.02 -0.60 -2.75
N HIS A 16 -7.43 -0.85 -1.50
CA HIS A 16 -7.30 -2.12 -0.79
C HIS A 16 -8.57 -2.48 -0.01
N GLU A 17 -9.63 -2.87 -0.73
CA GLU A 17 -10.93 -3.18 -0.12
C GLU A 17 -10.86 -4.25 1.00
N LEU A 18 -10.05 -5.30 0.83
CA LEU A 18 -9.90 -6.36 1.83
C LEU A 18 -9.25 -5.85 3.12
N VAL A 19 -8.22 -4.99 3.01
CA VAL A 19 -7.55 -4.35 4.15
C VAL A 19 -8.55 -3.46 4.90
N ALA A 20 -9.30 -2.63 4.16
CA ALA A 20 -10.33 -1.78 4.74
C ALA A 20 -11.40 -2.58 5.49
N ARG A 21 -11.85 -3.72 4.94
CA ARG A 21 -12.80 -4.62 5.62
C ARG A 21 -12.25 -5.16 6.93
N LYS A 22 -10.98 -5.60 6.98
CA LYS A 22 -10.33 -6.10 8.21
C LYS A 22 -10.20 -4.99 9.26
N LEU A 23 -9.78 -3.78 8.87
CA LEU A 23 -9.65 -2.63 9.78
C LEU A 23 -11.02 -2.16 10.31
N MET A 24 -12.07 -2.17 9.49
CA MET A 24 -13.44 -1.92 9.97
C MET A 24 -13.89 -2.96 10.99
N LEU A 25 -13.59 -4.24 10.74
CA LEU A 25 -13.93 -5.32 11.66
C LEU A 25 -13.20 -5.14 13.00
N ALA A 26 -11.89 -4.85 12.96
CA ALA A 26 -11.08 -4.54 14.14
C ALA A 26 -11.66 -3.38 14.94
N GLN A 27 -12.03 -2.28 14.27
CA GLN A 27 -12.66 -1.13 14.91
C GLN A 27 -14.02 -1.48 15.55
N ARG A 28 -14.85 -2.30 14.89
CA ARG A 28 -16.15 -2.73 15.46
C ARG A 28 -15.96 -3.64 16.67
N GLN A 29 -15.00 -4.55 16.62
CA GLN A 29 -14.67 -5.44 17.72
C GLN A 29 -14.12 -4.68 18.92
N LEU A 30 -13.25 -3.69 18.69
CA LEU A 30 -12.70 -2.84 19.74
C LEU A 30 -13.77 -2.21 20.63
N ARG A 31 -14.86 -1.69 20.05
CA ARG A 31 -15.97 -1.07 20.80
C ARG A 31 -16.73 -2.04 21.72
N ARG A 32 -16.50 -3.36 21.57
CA ARG A 32 -17.19 -4.44 22.29
C ARG A 32 -16.19 -5.36 23.00
N ALA A 33 -14.90 -5.03 22.97
CA ALA A 33 -13.84 -5.82 23.56
C ALA A 33 -13.88 -5.63 25.08
N THR A 34 -13.92 -6.74 25.80
CA THR A 34 -14.01 -6.79 27.27
C THR A 34 -13.11 -7.88 27.85
N THR A 35 -12.46 -8.67 27.00
CA THR A 35 -11.62 -9.80 27.38
C THR A 35 -10.34 -9.76 26.56
N ILE A 36 -9.27 -10.34 27.10
CA ILE A 36 -7.95 -10.36 26.47
C ILE A 36 -8.01 -11.03 25.10
N GLU A 37 -8.77 -12.11 24.95
CA GLU A 37 -8.90 -12.87 23.69
C GLU A 37 -9.51 -12.01 22.59
N LYS A 38 -10.48 -11.13 22.94
CA LYS A 38 -11.04 -10.18 21.97
C LYS A 38 -9.99 -9.15 21.54
N HIS A 39 -9.13 -8.68 22.44
CA HIS A 39 -8.01 -7.80 22.09
C HIS A 39 -6.98 -8.51 21.22
N GLN A 40 -6.64 -9.77 21.53
CA GLN A 40 -5.74 -10.59 20.71
C GLN A 40 -6.29 -10.80 19.29
N GLN A 41 -7.60 -11.06 19.15
CA GLN A 41 -8.25 -11.15 17.84
C GLN A 41 -8.16 -9.84 17.05
N ILE A 42 -8.28 -8.69 17.72
CA ILE A 42 -8.06 -7.39 17.08
C ILE A 42 -6.61 -7.25 16.61
N GLY A 43 -5.63 -7.66 17.43
CA GLY A 43 -4.21 -7.69 17.04
C GLY A 43 -3.95 -8.54 15.79
N ILE A 44 -4.57 -9.73 15.71
CA ILE A 44 -4.50 -10.60 14.52
C ILE A 44 -5.07 -9.88 13.30
N LEU A 45 -6.24 -9.24 13.41
CA LEU A 45 -6.85 -8.51 12.30
C LEU A 45 -5.95 -7.36 11.80
N VAL A 46 -5.30 -6.63 12.71
CA VAL A 46 -4.38 -5.55 12.35
C VAL A 46 -3.13 -6.10 11.67
N ARG A 47 -2.52 -7.16 12.21
CA ARG A 47 -1.35 -7.83 11.62
C ARG A 47 -1.66 -8.38 10.22
N ASP A 48 -2.79 -9.06 10.07
CA ASP A 48 -3.23 -9.62 8.79
C ASP A 48 -3.64 -8.53 7.79
N SER A 49 -3.95 -7.32 8.26
CA SER A 49 -4.13 -6.14 7.42
C SER A 49 -2.78 -5.64 6.90
N TRP A 50 -1.74 -5.59 7.75
CA TRP A 50 -0.38 -5.26 7.34
C TRP A 50 0.15 -6.21 6.28
N ILE A 51 0.01 -7.53 6.49
CA ILE A 51 0.44 -8.55 5.51
C ILE A 51 -0.23 -8.31 4.14
N GLU A 52 -1.55 -8.18 4.12
CA GLU A 52 -2.29 -7.97 2.88
C GLU A 52 -1.92 -6.64 2.21
N PHE A 53 -1.79 -5.58 3.00
CA PHE A 53 -1.44 -4.25 2.52
C PHE A 53 -0.05 -4.24 1.87
N THR A 54 0.96 -4.78 2.55
CA THR A 54 2.34 -4.77 2.03
C THR A 54 2.50 -5.69 0.84
N ARG A 55 1.83 -6.86 0.81
CA ARG A 55 1.84 -7.75 -0.35
C ARG A 55 1.32 -7.09 -1.61
N LYS A 56 0.31 -6.21 -1.48
CA LYS A 56 -0.24 -5.49 -2.64
C LYS A 56 0.63 -4.32 -3.10
N LEU A 57 1.37 -3.70 -2.19
CA LEU A 57 2.31 -2.62 -2.54
C LEU A 57 3.68 -3.14 -3.01
N PHE A 58 4.08 -4.32 -2.55
CA PHE A 58 5.33 -4.94 -2.90
C PHE A 58 5.28 -5.52 -4.32
N SER A 59 6.36 -5.29 -5.08
CA SER A 59 6.60 -5.91 -6.38
C SER A 59 7.94 -6.62 -6.36
N LEU A 60 8.04 -7.76 -7.06
CA LEU A 60 9.30 -8.51 -7.20
C LEU A 60 10.39 -7.69 -7.88
N ASN A 61 10.02 -6.68 -8.68
CA ASN A 61 10.98 -5.79 -9.36
C ASN A 61 11.72 -4.87 -8.39
N LEU A 62 11.26 -4.77 -7.14
CA LEU A 62 11.94 -4.03 -6.09
C LEU A 62 13.15 -4.79 -5.53
N LEU A 63 13.29 -6.07 -5.87
CA LEU A 63 14.36 -6.92 -5.37
C LEU A 63 15.64 -6.70 -6.18
N PRO A 64 16.79 -6.48 -5.52
CA PRO A 64 18.09 -6.55 -6.18
C PRO A 64 18.30 -7.90 -6.87
N VAL A 65 18.97 -7.90 -8.01
CA VAL A 65 19.30 -9.12 -8.75
C VAL A 65 20.03 -10.11 -7.85
N GLY A 66 19.55 -11.35 -7.81
CA GLY A 66 20.12 -12.42 -7.00
C GLY A 66 19.65 -12.48 -5.54
N THR A 67 18.70 -11.64 -5.12
CA THR A 67 18.07 -11.76 -3.79
C THR A 67 16.85 -12.68 -3.80
N THR A 68 16.72 -13.49 -2.74
CA THR A 68 15.55 -14.33 -2.53
C THR A 68 14.35 -13.46 -2.14
N PRO A 69 13.18 -13.61 -2.78
CA PRO A 69 11.99 -12.87 -2.41
C PRO A 69 11.58 -13.09 -0.94
N PRO A 70 11.07 -12.06 -0.24
CA PRO A 70 10.56 -12.21 1.11
C PRO A 70 9.36 -13.18 1.13
N GLY A 71 9.23 -13.92 2.22
CA GLY A 71 8.06 -14.78 2.45
C GLY A 71 6.78 -13.96 2.50
N THR A 72 5.63 -14.57 2.17
CA THR A 72 4.33 -13.86 2.07
C THR A 72 3.86 -13.19 3.35
N ALA A 73 4.39 -13.58 4.52
CA ALA A 73 4.11 -12.97 5.82
C ALA A 73 5.23 -12.03 6.31
N ASP A 74 6.31 -11.87 5.55
CA ASP A 74 7.47 -11.06 5.95
C ASP A 74 7.25 -9.56 5.63
N VAL A 75 6.34 -8.96 6.39
CA VAL A 75 5.94 -7.56 6.27
C VAL A 75 7.13 -6.61 6.41
N LYS A 76 8.06 -6.90 7.33
CA LYS A 76 9.20 -6.02 7.63
C LYS A 76 10.12 -5.90 6.42
N THR A 77 10.48 -7.03 5.82
CA THR A 77 11.35 -7.05 4.65
C THR A 77 10.67 -6.42 3.44
N MET A 78 9.37 -6.71 3.20
CA MET A 78 8.61 -6.06 2.13
C MET A 78 8.56 -4.53 2.30
N LEU A 79 8.28 -4.04 3.52
CA LEU A 79 8.25 -2.60 3.80
C LEU A 79 9.61 -1.94 3.55
N SER A 80 10.70 -2.58 3.94
CA SER A 80 12.06 -2.06 3.69
C SER A 80 12.29 -1.80 2.19
N TYR A 81 11.93 -2.77 1.34
CA TYR A 81 12.03 -2.61 -0.11
C TYR A 81 11.09 -1.53 -0.66
N ILE A 82 9.85 -1.49 -0.19
CA ILE A 82 8.88 -0.45 -0.60
C ILE A 82 9.41 0.95 -0.24
N PHE A 83 9.92 1.13 0.98
CA PHE A 83 10.46 2.40 1.48
C PHE A 83 11.72 2.84 0.74
N GLY A 84 12.56 1.90 0.29
CA GLY A 84 13.73 2.21 -0.53
C GLY A 84 13.40 2.90 -1.86
N GLN A 85 12.15 2.81 -2.32
CA GLN A 85 11.67 3.41 -3.57
C GLN A 85 10.97 4.75 -3.38
N TRP A 86 10.71 5.14 -2.13
CA TRP A 86 10.02 6.39 -1.81
C TRP A 86 11.03 7.37 -1.20
N PRO A 87 11.73 8.18 -2.03
CA PRO A 87 12.79 9.06 -1.55
C PRO A 87 12.31 10.07 -0.51
N ASN A 88 11.01 10.41 -0.54
CA ASN A 88 10.38 11.34 0.40
C ASN A 88 9.79 10.66 1.65
N CYS A 89 9.91 9.33 1.77
CA CYS A 89 9.41 8.62 2.94
C CYS A 89 10.27 8.93 4.17
N SER A 90 9.75 9.72 5.09
CA SER A 90 10.47 10.11 6.31
C SER A 90 10.84 8.91 7.19
N GLU A 91 12.02 8.96 7.81
CA GLU A 91 12.46 7.96 8.79
C GLU A 91 11.49 7.83 9.98
N LYS A 92 10.79 8.91 10.34
CA LYS A 92 9.77 8.88 11.38
C LYS A 92 8.59 7.98 11.00
N LEU A 93 8.13 8.05 9.75
CA LEU A 93 7.04 7.21 9.26
C LEU A 93 7.45 5.73 9.18
N LYS A 94 8.69 5.45 8.72
CA LYS A 94 9.24 4.09 8.70
C LYS A 94 9.23 3.46 10.09
N LYS A 95 9.81 4.16 11.08
CA LYS A 95 9.81 3.74 12.48
C LYS A 95 8.40 3.58 13.05
N GLN A 96 7.47 4.47 12.69
CA GLN A 96 6.08 4.35 13.12
C GLN A 96 5.43 3.06 12.60
N CYS A 97 5.66 2.69 11.34
CA CYS A 97 5.14 1.43 10.78
C CYS A 97 5.72 0.20 11.51
N GLU A 98 7.02 0.21 11.82
CA GLU A 98 7.67 -0.86 12.59
C GLU A 98 7.10 -1.00 14.00
N ILE A 99 6.91 0.12 14.70
CA ILE A 99 6.30 0.17 16.04
C ILE A 99 4.88 -0.40 16.00
N LEU A 100 4.08 -0.01 15.01
CA LEU A 100 2.70 -0.47 14.89
C LEU A 100 2.60 -1.96 14.57
N LEU A 101 3.49 -2.48 13.72
CA LEU A 101 3.57 -3.91 13.43
C LEU A 101 4.01 -4.70 14.67
N ALA A 102 5.02 -4.22 15.39
CA ALA A 102 5.48 -4.83 16.64
C ALA A 102 4.37 -4.84 17.70
N LEU A 103 3.63 -3.73 17.84
CA LEU A 103 2.52 -3.63 18.77
C LEU A 103 1.36 -4.56 18.38
N ALA A 104 1.02 -4.68 17.10
CA ALA A 104 -0.01 -5.62 16.65
C ALA A 104 0.36 -7.08 17.02
N ASN A 105 1.63 -7.43 16.83
CA ASN A 105 2.15 -8.74 17.19
C ASN A 105 2.18 -8.94 18.73
N GLU A 106 2.53 -7.90 19.48
CA GLU A 106 2.51 -7.92 20.94
C GLU A 106 1.08 -8.12 21.48
N ILE A 107 0.11 -7.39 20.95
CA ILE A 107 -1.32 -7.53 21.27
C ILE A 107 -1.81 -8.95 20.98
N GLN A 108 -1.30 -9.62 19.95
CA GLN A 108 -1.69 -11.00 19.67
C GLN A 108 -1.24 -11.99 20.77
N HIS A 109 -0.11 -11.73 21.43
CA HIS A 109 0.56 -12.73 22.28
C HIS A 109 0.54 -12.39 23.78
N ARG A 110 0.26 -11.15 24.18
CA ARG A 110 0.26 -10.77 25.59
C ARG A 110 -0.95 -11.32 26.34
N THR A 111 -0.70 -11.71 27.59
CA THR A 111 -1.71 -12.14 28.57
C THR A 111 -2.29 -10.97 29.38
N SER A 112 -1.77 -9.76 29.20
CA SER A 112 -2.30 -8.52 29.76
C SER A 112 -2.14 -7.40 28.73
N ILE A 113 -3.26 -6.87 28.26
CA ILE A 113 -3.36 -5.83 27.24
C ILE A 113 -4.42 -4.85 27.67
N ASP A 114 -4.10 -3.56 27.63
CA ASP A 114 -5.05 -2.51 27.90
C ASP A 114 -5.79 -2.08 26.62
N GLU A 115 -7.01 -1.57 26.80
CA GLU A 115 -7.86 -1.09 25.72
C GLU A 115 -7.21 0.05 24.94
N ILE A 116 -6.46 0.93 25.63
CA ILE A 116 -5.83 2.12 25.05
C ILE A 116 -4.75 1.73 24.04
N SER A 117 -3.90 0.76 24.38
CA SER A 117 -2.88 0.21 23.48
C SER A 117 -3.52 -0.41 22.24
N THR A 118 -4.64 -1.12 22.40
CA THR A 118 -5.37 -1.71 21.27
C THR A 118 -6.00 -0.63 20.39
N GLU A 119 -6.66 0.37 20.98
CA GLU A 119 -7.22 1.52 20.25
C GLU A 119 -6.13 2.25 19.48
N TRP A 120 -5.02 2.55 20.14
CA TRP A 120 -3.89 3.24 19.55
C TRP A 120 -3.33 2.46 18.35
N CYS A 121 -3.13 1.15 18.48
CA CYS A 121 -2.65 0.29 17.42
C CYS A 121 -3.57 0.32 16.19
N VAL A 122 -4.88 0.16 16.39
CA VAL A 122 -5.88 0.12 15.31
C VAL A 122 -5.96 1.47 14.58
N VAL A 123 -6.06 2.57 15.32
CA VAL A 123 -6.21 3.91 14.75
C VAL A 123 -4.96 4.33 14.00
N ASN A 124 -3.78 4.14 14.60
CA ASN A 124 -2.52 4.56 13.98
C ASN A 124 -2.12 3.64 12.82
N THR A 125 -2.50 2.35 12.82
CA THR A 125 -2.31 1.49 11.65
C THR A 125 -3.09 2.00 10.45
N ALA A 126 -4.38 2.31 10.63
CA ALA A 126 -5.18 2.85 9.53
C ALA A 126 -4.63 4.19 9.03
N MET A 127 -4.24 5.09 9.95
CA MET A 127 -3.62 6.36 9.58
C MET A 127 -2.31 6.17 8.81
N ALA A 128 -1.42 5.30 9.29
CA ALA A 128 -0.16 5.00 8.63
C ALA A 128 -0.40 4.42 7.23
N MET A 129 -1.26 3.42 7.08
CA MET A 129 -1.61 2.86 5.76
C MET A 129 -2.17 3.90 4.79
N ALA A 130 -3.05 4.79 5.25
CA ALA A 130 -3.57 5.87 4.42
C ALA A 130 -2.45 6.82 3.95
N LEU A 131 -1.53 7.21 4.85
CA LEU A 131 -0.37 8.03 4.50
C LEU A 131 0.58 7.32 3.53
N LEU A 132 0.77 6.00 3.68
CA LEU A 132 1.57 5.20 2.77
C LEU A 132 0.95 5.15 1.37
N LEU A 133 -0.38 5.09 1.26
CA LEU A 133 -1.08 5.18 -0.04
C LEU A 133 -0.95 6.56 -0.66
N GLU A 134 -1.03 7.61 0.14
CA GLU A 134 -0.80 8.97 -0.34
C GLU A 134 0.63 9.13 -0.87
N LEU A 135 1.63 8.64 -0.11
CA LEU A 135 3.02 8.61 -0.55
C LEU A 135 3.24 7.76 -1.79
N ASP A 136 2.58 6.59 -1.89
CA ASP A 136 2.64 5.77 -3.10
C ASP A 136 2.05 6.53 -4.28
N SER A 137 0.89 7.18 -4.11
CA SER A 137 0.23 7.96 -5.16
C SER A 137 1.09 9.14 -5.63
N GLN A 138 1.74 9.86 -4.70
CA GLN A 138 2.63 10.99 -5.02
C GLN A 138 3.96 10.53 -5.58
N SER A 139 4.52 9.43 -5.06
CA SER A 139 5.74 8.84 -5.61
C SER A 139 5.48 8.31 -7.02
N ASN A 140 4.29 7.77 -7.30
CA ASN A 140 3.85 7.37 -8.64
C ASN A 140 3.44 8.57 -9.54
N GLN A 141 3.38 9.81 -9.00
CA GLN A 141 3.30 11.03 -9.83
C GLN A 141 4.68 11.48 -10.31
N PHE A 142 5.77 11.10 -9.62
CA PHE A 142 7.15 11.40 -10.03
C PHE A 142 7.90 10.18 -10.59
N ALA A 143 7.40 8.98 -10.35
CA ALA A 143 7.87 7.73 -10.90
C ALA A 143 6.80 7.17 -11.84
N ASN A 144 7.15 7.06 -13.12
CA ASN A 144 6.43 6.27 -14.10
C ASN A 144 5.90 4.97 -13.44
N ARG A 145 4.58 4.85 -13.48
CA ARG A 145 3.72 3.87 -12.81
C ARG A 145 4.35 2.48 -12.66
N ARG A 146 4.38 1.96 -11.42
CA ARG A 146 4.70 0.56 -11.02
C ARG A 146 3.90 -0.54 -11.75
N TYR A 147 2.97 -0.19 -12.63
CA TYR A 147 2.13 -1.11 -13.40
C TYR A 147 2.58 -1.29 -14.86
N TYR A 148 3.66 -0.64 -15.27
CA TYR A 148 4.20 -0.67 -16.62
C TYR A 148 5.53 -1.38 -16.63
N GLN A 149 5.48 -2.70 -16.56
CA GLN A 149 6.49 -3.51 -17.22
C GLN A 149 6.05 -3.77 -18.65
N CYS A 150 6.97 -3.82 -19.61
CA CYS A 150 6.69 -4.35 -20.96
C CYS A 150 6.01 -5.71 -20.75
N PRO A 151 4.73 -5.91 -21.13
CA PRO A 151 4.06 -7.19 -20.92
C PRO A 151 4.71 -8.31 -21.75
N ASN A 152 5.52 -7.93 -22.74
CA ASN A 152 6.30 -8.86 -23.56
C ASN A 152 7.61 -9.31 -22.87
N CYS A 153 8.39 -8.41 -22.24
CA CYS A 153 9.73 -8.74 -21.73
C CYS A 153 9.95 -8.50 -20.22
N GLY A 154 8.98 -7.91 -19.53
CA GLY A 154 9.09 -7.56 -18.11
C GLY A 154 9.97 -6.33 -17.82
N SER A 155 10.49 -5.66 -18.85
CA SER A 155 11.34 -4.48 -18.66
C SER A 155 10.56 -3.31 -18.02
N PRO A 156 11.13 -2.61 -17.03
CA PRO A 156 10.58 -1.36 -16.49
C PRO A 156 10.80 -0.14 -17.42
N SER A 157 11.55 -0.31 -18.52
CA SER A 157 11.97 0.74 -19.43
C SER A 157 10.89 1.07 -20.47
N LEU A 158 9.74 1.59 -20.03
CA LEU A 158 8.69 2.08 -20.91
C LEU A 158 8.78 3.61 -21.08
N SER A 159 8.88 4.07 -22.33
CA SER A 159 8.64 5.44 -22.73
C SER A 159 7.14 5.63 -23.01
N VAL A 160 6.61 6.78 -22.61
CA VAL A 160 5.22 7.17 -22.89
C VAL A 160 5.25 8.48 -23.64
N THR A 161 4.79 8.47 -24.88
CA THR A 161 4.63 9.66 -25.72
C THR A 161 3.14 10.00 -25.77
N LYS A 162 2.81 11.25 -25.46
CA LYS A 162 1.45 11.76 -25.58
C LYS A 162 1.32 12.49 -26.90
N ASP A 163 0.50 11.93 -27.78
CA ASP A 163 0.22 12.52 -29.07
C ASP A 163 -1.22 13.03 -29.10
N ARG A 164 -1.37 14.26 -29.59
CA ARG A 164 -2.67 14.86 -29.85
C ARG A 164 -2.86 14.87 -31.36
N GLU A 165 -3.83 14.12 -31.86
CA GLU A 165 -4.23 14.26 -33.26
C GLU A 165 -4.85 15.65 -33.42
N VAL A 166 -4.19 16.51 -34.20
CA VAL A 166 -4.74 17.80 -34.61
C VAL A 166 -5.23 17.63 -36.03
N ASP A 167 -6.55 17.61 -36.19
CA ASP A 167 -7.28 18.28 -37.28
C ASP A 167 -8.77 17.95 -37.13
N TYR A 168 -9.52 18.80 -36.45
CA TYR A 168 -10.94 19.15 -36.68
C TYR A 168 -11.39 20.16 -35.60
N ASP A 169 -12.41 20.98 -35.87
CA ASP A 169 -12.95 22.05 -34.99
C ASP A 169 -13.58 21.54 -33.66
N GLY A 170 -12.77 20.89 -32.82
CA GLY A 170 -13.12 20.36 -31.50
C GLY A 170 -11.88 19.82 -30.77
N PRO A 171 -11.98 19.49 -29.47
CA PRO A 171 -10.92 18.75 -28.80
C PRO A 171 -10.80 17.37 -29.47
N GLY A 172 -9.74 17.19 -30.26
CA GLY A 172 -9.41 15.90 -30.87
C GLY A 172 -9.11 14.84 -29.81
N PRO A 173 -9.25 13.55 -30.16
CA PRO A 173 -8.93 12.45 -29.26
C PRO A 173 -7.46 12.50 -28.83
N GLU A 174 -7.24 12.40 -27.52
CA GLU A 174 -5.90 12.27 -26.95
C GLU A 174 -5.49 10.81 -26.92
N PHE A 175 -4.26 10.51 -27.30
CA PHE A 175 -3.70 9.16 -27.23
C PHE A 175 -2.40 9.16 -26.43
N GLU A 176 -2.17 8.06 -25.72
CA GLU A 176 -0.86 7.70 -25.16
C GLU A 176 -0.29 6.54 -25.99
N ASN A 177 0.90 6.72 -26.56
CA ASN A 177 1.71 5.64 -27.13
C ASN A 177 2.73 5.20 -26.09
N TRP A 178 2.78 3.91 -25.79
CA TRP A 178 3.73 3.32 -24.86
C TRP A 178 4.67 2.43 -25.63
N GLU A 179 5.97 2.69 -25.49
CA GLU A 179 7.01 1.96 -26.19
C GLU A 179 8.01 1.42 -25.17
N CYS A 180 8.48 0.19 -25.36
CA CYS A 180 9.53 -0.37 -24.53
C CYS A 180 10.88 -0.29 -25.22
N ASN A 181 11.82 0.40 -24.57
CA ASN A 181 13.17 0.61 -25.07
C ASN A 181 14.03 -0.68 -25.13
N ASP A 182 13.57 -1.78 -24.53
CA ASP A 182 14.34 -3.03 -24.44
C ASP A 182 13.77 -4.18 -25.30
N CYS A 183 12.50 -4.11 -25.69
CA CYS A 183 11.78 -5.19 -26.38
C CYS A 183 11.06 -4.74 -27.66
N ASP A 184 11.20 -3.46 -28.06
CA ASP A 184 10.47 -2.81 -29.16
C ASP A 184 8.96 -3.07 -29.14
N TRP A 185 8.39 -3.26 -27.94
CA TRP A 185 6.97 -3.46 -27.75
C TRP A 185 6.27 -2.11 -27.73
N GLU A 186 5.18 -1.97 -28.50
CA GLU A 186 4.42 -0.73 -28.60
C GLU A 186 2.94 -0.98 -28.28
N HIS A 187 2.29 -0.01 -27.65
CA HIS A 187 0.87 -0.07 -27.31
C HIS A 187 0.21 1.31 -27.28
N PHE A 188 -0.95 1.42 -27.93
CA PHE A 188 -1.70 2.66 -28.04
C PHE A 188 -2.94 2.64 -27.15
N ILE A 189 -3.12 3.71 -26.37
CA ILE A 189 -4.27 3.89 -25.48
C ILE A 189 -5.00 5.17 -25.85
N TYR A 190 -6.30 5.03 -26.10
CA TYR A 190 -7.23 6.15 -26.28
C TYR A 190 -7.61 6.75 -24.92
N LEU A 191 -7.42 8.06 -24.74
CA LEU A 191 -7.60 8.73 -23.45
C LEU A 191 -8.97 9.37 -23.21
N GLY A 192 -9.84 9.47 -24.22
CA GLY A 192 -11.25 9.86 -24.05
C GLY A 192 -11.52 11.31 -23.72
#